data_AF-A0A7C6DFV7-F1
#
_entry.id   AF-A0A7C6DFV7-F1
#
_cell.length_a   1.000
_cell.length_b   1.000
_cell.length_c   1.000
_cell.angle_alpha   90.00
_cell.angle_beta   90.00
_cell.angle_gamma   90.00
#
_symmetry.space_group_name_H-M   'P 1'
#
loop_
_entity.id
_entity.type
_entity.pdbx_description
1 polymer ?
#
loop_
_entity_poly.entity_id
_entity_poly.type
_entity_poly.pdbx_seq_one_letter_code
_entity_poly.pdbx_strand_id
1 'polypeptide(L)'
;PERRWNMIGFNLAGELPYYKVGDSIDVLGIPEINEYMGVRRTQVRIVAIRPADEEDINATAIREWMSFLNLRENGGCIEPQATSAHVFPEIFPLLWQVLEAIGGEDEEGFIFKPTRLARLIREEYNVRSSELSLLLALSILEEAGLVKLMLEEDATTLLISKGIPEESKPRLRETGTWLLLEQCGGLRE
;
A
#
# COMPACT_ATOMS: atom_id res chain seq x y z
N PRO A 1 -21.83 20.94 -22.60
CA PRO A 1 -22.35 19.56 -22.45
C PRO A 1 -21.25 18.62 -21.94
N GLU A 2 -21.40 18.11 -20.72
CA GLU A 2 -20.52 17.05 -20.20
C GLU A 2 -20.67 15.81 -21.09
N ARG A 3 -19.56 15.36 -21.69
CA ARG A 3 -19.55 14.12 -22.47
C ARG A 3 -19.64 12.94 -21.50
N ARG A 4 -20.77 12.25 -21.51
CA ARG A 4 -20.95 10.98 -20.77
C ARG A 4 -20.54 9.81 -21.66
N TRP A 5 -19.65 8.97 -21.15
CA TRP A 5 -19.22 7.73 -21.81
C TRP A 5 -19.86 6.54 -21.10
N ASN A 6 -20.33 5.56 -21.88
CA ASN A 6 -20.80 4.29 -21.32
C ASN A 6 -19.61 3.34 -21.23
N MET A 7 -19.31 2.88 -20.01
CA MET A 7 -18.19 1.99 -19.73
C MET A 7 -18.72 0.70 -19.12
N ILE A 8 -18.12 -0.43 -19.47
CA ILE A 8 -18.51 -1.75 -18.96
C ILE A 8 -17.28 -2.41 -18.34
N GLY A 9 -17.41 -2.81 -17.07
CA GLY A 9 -16.41 -3.59 -16.34
C GLY A 9 -16.86 -5.04 -16.19
N PHE A 10 -16.07 -5.99 -16.69
CA PHE A 10 -16.37 -7.42 -16.58
C PHE A 10 -15.54 -8.13 -15.50
N ASN A 11 -14.29 -7.70 -15.28
CA ASN A 11 -13.33 -8.34 -14.36
C ASN A 11 -12.85 -7.41 -13.23
N LEU A 12 -13.63 -6.38 -12.89
CA LEU A 12 -13.30 -5.42 -11.83
C LEU A 12 -13.83 -5.87 -10.46
N ALA A 13 -14.24 -7.14 -10.30
CA ALA A 13 -14.96 -7.60 -9.12
C ALA A 13 -14.16 -7.39 -7.81
N GLY A 14 -12.83 -7.43 -7.87
CA GLY A 14 -11.93 -7.14 -6.75
C GLY A 14 -11.44 -5.70 -6.66
N GLU A 15 -11.96 -4.74 -7.43
CA GLU A 15 -11.57 -3.32 -7.32
C GLU A 15 -12.80 -2.39 -7.26
N LEU A 16 -13.83 -2.67 -8.05
CA LEU A 16 -15.04 -1.83 -8.18
C LEU A 16 -15.81 -1.59 -6.86
N PRO A 17 -15.96 -2.57 -5.95
CA PRO A 17 -16.70 -2.38 -4.70
C PRO A 17 -16.11 -1.30 -3.77
N TYR A 18 -14.84 -0.94 -3.97
CA TYR A 18 -14.12 -0.02 -3.11
C TYR A 18 -14.26 1.45 -3.52
N TYR A 19 -14.83 1.71 -4.70
CA TYR A 19 -15.12 3.06 -5.19
C TYR A 19 -16.58 3.44 -4.96
N LYS A 20 -16.79 4.71 -4.61
CA LYS A 20 -18.11 5.31 -4.40
C LYS A 20 -18.39 6.36 -5.46
N VAL A 21 -19.68 6.66 -5.63
CA VAL A 21 -20.11 7.77 -6.48
C VAL A 21 -19.51 9.06 -5.93
N GLY A 22 -18.74 9.76 -6.76
CA GLY A 22 -18.02 10.98 -6.39
C GLY A 22 -16.50 10.81 -6.38
N ASP A 23 -16.00 9.58 -6.31
CA ASP A 23 -14.56 9.32 -6.36
C ASP A 23 -14.00 9.64 -7.75
N SER A 24 -12.78 10.17 -7.78
CA SER A 24 -12.04 10.41 -9.02
C SER A 24 -11.14 9.21 -9.30
N ILE A 25 -11.34 8.58 -10.47
CA ILE A 25 -10.59 7.39 -10.87
C ILE A 25 -9.96 7.57 -12.25
N ASP A 26 -8.76 7.03 -12.40
CA ASP A 26 -8.18 6.77 -13.71
C ASP A 26 -8.71 5.43 -14.22
N VAL A 27 -9.06 5.39 -15.51
CA VAL A 27 -9.56 4.18 -16.16
C VAL A 27 -8.69 3.84 -17.34
N LEU A 28 -8.09 2.64 -17.30
CA LEU A 28 -7.51 2.01 -18.47
C LEU A 28 -8.61 1.25 -19.19
N GLY A 29 -8.93 1.65 -20.42
CA GLY A 29 -10.03 1.06 -21.17
C GLY A 29 -9.72 0.92 -22.66
N ILE A 30 -10.37 -0.06 -23.28
CA ILE A 30 -10.29 -0.32 -24.73
C ILE A 30 -11.61 0.14 -25.35
N PRO A 31 -11.59 1.08 -26.32
CA PRO A 31 -12.81 1.48 -27.01
C PRO A 31 -13.29 0.38 -27.94
N GLU A 32 -14.57 0.03 -27.85
CA GLU A 32 -15.20 -1.04 -28.61
C GLU A 32 -16.53 -0.56 -29.19
N ILE A 33 -16.92 -1.12 -30.34
CA ILE A 33 -18.26 -0.94 -30.90
C ILE A 33 -19.06 -2.19 -30.56
N ASN A 34 -20.00 -2.05 -29.63
CA ASN A 34 -20.89 -3.13 -29.24
C ASN A 34 -22.19 -3.06 -30.04
N GLU A 35 -22.60 -4.20 -30.57
CA GLU A 35 -23.87 -4.38 -31.28
C GLU A 35 -24.79 -5.29 -30.48
N TYR A 36 -25.96 -4.77 -30.13
CA TYR A 36 -26.98 -5.53 -29.43
C TYR A 36 -28.35 -5.24 -30.03
N MET A 37 -29.07 -6.29 -30.43
CA MET A 37 -30.37 -6.20 -31.11
C MET A 37 -30.38 -5.21 -32.31
N GLY A 38 -29.31 -5.20 -33.09
CA GLY A 38 -29.16 -4.33 -34.27
C GLY A 38 -28.82 -2.86 -33.96
N VAL A 39 -28.58 -2.52 -32.69
CA VAL A 39 -28.14 -1.18 -32.28
C VAL A 39 -26.64 -1.20 -32.00
N ARG A 40 -25.88 -0.38 -32.72
CA ARG A 40 -24.43 -0.21 -32.51
C ARG A 40 -24.15 0.99 -31.61
N ARG A 41 -23.34 0.79 -30.57
CA ARG A 41 -22.90 1.85 -29.66
C ARG A 41 -21.41 1.75 -29.38
N THR A 42 -20.73 2.89 -29.34
CA THR A 42 -19.37 2.97 -28.82
C THR A 42 -19.41 2.86 -27.30
N GLN A 43 -18.67 1.91 -26.76
CA GLN A 43 -18.51 1.69 -25.32
C GLN A 43 -17.04 1.48 -25.02
N VAL A 44 -16.66 1.66 -23.76
CA VAL A 44 -15.30 1.38 -23.31
C VAL A 44 -15.33 0.14 -22.44
N ARG A 45 -14.61 -0.91 -22.85
CA ARG A 45 -14.36 -2.06 -21.97
C ARG A 45 -13.23 -1.70 -21.02
N ILE A 46 -13.53 -1.75 -19.73
CA ILE A 46 -12.56 -1.41 -18.70
C ILE A 46 -11.61 -2.59 -18.49
N VAL A 47 -10.31 -2.29 -18.47
CA VAL A 47 -9.23 -3.25 -18.22
C VAL A 47 -8.73 -3.13 -16.79
N ALA A 48 -8.54 -1.90 -16.29
CA ALA A 48 -8.11 -1.62 -14.93
C ALA A 48 -8.62 -0.26 -14.48
N ILE A 49 -8.77 -0.08 -13.17
CA ILE A 49 -9.10 1.20 -12.55
C ILE A 49 -8.11 1.47 -11.41
N ARG A 50 -7.92 2.75 -11.10
CA ARG A 50 -7.15 3.17 -9.93
C ARG A 50 -7.62 4.54 -9.44
N PRO A 51 -7.33 4.92 -8.18
CA PRO A 51 -7.57 6.30 -7.73
C PRO A 51 -6.79 7.29 -8.62
N ALA A 52 -7.41 8.39 -9.02
CA ALA A 52 -6.75 9.40 -9.87
C ALA A 52 -5.60 10.12 -9.15
N ASP A 53 -5.64 10.14 -7.82
CA ASP A 53 -4.65 10.74 -6.91
C ASP A 53 -3.64 9.71 -6.36
N GLU A 54 -3.59 8.49 -6.91
CA GLU A 54 -2.71 7.42 -6.41
C GLU A 54 -1.25 7.87 -6.30
N GLU A 55 -0.73 8.61 -7.28
CA GLU A 55 0.66 9.09 -7.27
C GLU A 55 0.91 10.13 -6.16
N ASP A 56 -0.04 11.03 -5.93
CA ASP A 56 0.08 12.09 -4.90
C ASP A 56 -0.03 11.50 -3.48
N ILE A 57 -0.94 10.55 -3.28
CA ILE A 57 -1.06 9.78 -2.03
C ILE A 57 0.25 9.04 -1.76
N ASN A 58 0.77 8.34 -2.77
CA ASN A 58 1.99 7.55 -2.64
C ASN A 58 3.22 8.42 -2.32
N ALA A 59 3.41 9.53 -3.04
CA ALA A 59 4.50 10.47 -2.79
C ALA A 59 4.40 11.11 -1.40
N THR A 60 3.18 11.41 -0.95
CA THR A 60 2.95 11.95 0.41
C THR A 60 3.32 10.93 1.48
N ALA A 61 2.89 9.68 1.34
CA ALA A 61 3.22 8.61 2.28
C ALA A 61 4.74 8.36 2.37
N ILE A 62 5.45 8.32 1.24
CA ILE A 62 6.92 8.15 1.22
C ILE A 62 7.62 9.32 1.89
N ARG A 63 7.19 10.56 1.61
CA ARG A 63 7.77 11.76 2.24
C ARG A 63 7.59 11.72 3.76
N GLU A 64 6.39 11.41 4.23
CA GLU A 64 6.10 11.32 5.66
C GLU A 64 6.88 10.18 6.33
N TRP A 65 6.99 9.03 5.67
CA TRP A 65 7.79 7.91 6.13
C TRP A 65 9.28 8.28 6.24
N MET A 66 9.86 8.92 5.23
CA MET A 66 11.25 9.39 5.27
C MET A 66 11.47 10.43 6.37
N SER A 67 10.51 11.33 6.60
CA SER A 67 10.56 12.26 7.74
C SER A 67 10.55 11.52 9.09
N PHE A 68 9.75 10.47 9.21
CA PHE A 68 9.72 9.63 10.40
C PHE A 68 11.06 8.90 10.63
N LEU A 69 11.64 8.29 9.60
CA LEU A 69 12.94 7.61 9.69
C LEU A 69 14.06 8.58 10.10
N ASN A 70 14.11 9.76 9.49
CA ASN A 70 15.07 10.81 9.87
C ASN A 70 14.92 11.23 11.34
N LEU A 71 13.68 11.32 11.83
CA LEU A 71 13.44 11.70 13.21
C LEU A 71 13.89 10.61 14.19
N ARG A 72 13.62 9.34 13.87
CA ARG A 72 14.11 8.17 14.61
C ARG A 72 15.64 8.20 14.72
N GLU A 73 16.34 8.44 13.63
CA GLU A 73 17.81 8.45 13.58
C GLU A 73 18.43 9.63 14.33
N ASN A 74 17.80 10.80 14.27
CA ASN A 74 18.29 12.01 14.94
C ASN A 74 17.80 12.16 16.38
N GLY A 75 17.03 11.20 16.92
CA GLY A 75 16.49 11.25 18.28
C GLY A 75 15.52 12.41 18.51
N GLY A 76 14.82 12.85 17.46
CA GLY A 76 13.85 13.92 17.57
C GLY A 76 12.61 13.49 18.37
N CYS A 77 11.96 14.45 19.03
CA CYS A 77 10.73 14.22 19.76
C CYS A 77 9.55 14.57 18.85
N ILE A 78 8.68 13.61 18.51
CA ILE A 78 7.40 13.93 17.87
C ILE A 78 6.41 14.29 18.97
N GLU A 79 5.60 15.34 18.76
CA GLU A 79 4.41 15.50 19.58
C GLU A 79 3.50 14.27 19.43
N PRO A 80 2.90 13.72 20.53
CA PRO A 80 2.08 12.50 20.51
C PRO A 80 0.83 12.53 19.60
N GLN A 81 0.60 13.63 18.89
CA GLN A 81 -0.53 13.85 18.00
C GLN A 81 -0.08 14.05 16.54
N ALA A 82 1.22 14.08 16.27
CA ALA A 82 1.74 14.47 14.95
C ALA A 82 1.80 13.30 13.96
N THR A 83 1.69 12.05 14.43
CA THR A 83 1.53 10.88 13.53
C THR A 83 0.04 10.59 13.36
N SER A 84 -0.50 10.97 12.19
CA SER A 84 -1.86 10.62 11.76
C SER A 84 -2.03 9.12 11.45
N ALA A 85 -0.91 8.39 11.33
CA ALA A 85 -0.89 6.96 11.07
C ALA A 85 -0.89 6.13 12.35
N HIS A 86 -1.68 5.06 12.33
CA HIS A 86 -1.75 4.08 13.40
C HIS A 86 -1.32 2.71 12.89
N VAL A 87 -0.39 2.07 13.60
CA VAL A 87 0.02 0.69 13.33
C VAL A 87 -0.70 -0.24 14.30
N PHE A 88 -1.38 -1.23 13.73
CA PHE A 88 -2.17 -2.23 14.45
C PHE A 88 -1.43 -3.57 14.40
N PRO A 89 -1.19 -4.27 15.54
CA PRO A 89 -0.45 -5.53 15.58
C PRO A 89 -0.95 -6.63 14.64
N GLU A 90 -2.24 -6.61 14.29
CA GLU A 90 -2.87 -7.54 13.36
C GLU A 90 -2.26 -7.47 11.95
N ILE A 91 -1.60 -6.37 11.60
CA ILE A 91 -1.00 -6.19 10.29
C ILE A 91 0.22 -7.09 10.06
N PHE A 92 0.97 -7.47 11.10
CA PHE A 92 2.25 -8.17 10.93
C PHE A 92 2.10 -9.61 10.41
N PRO A 93 1.22 -10.47 10.97
CA PRO A 93 1.00 -11.81 10.42
C PRO A 93 0.49 -11.77 8.98
N LEU A 94 -0.34 -10.77 8.65
CA LEU A 94 -0.91 -10.61 7.32
C LEU A 94 0.11 -10.11 6.31
N LEU A 95 0.94 -9.14 6.69
CA LEU A 95 2.09 -8.73 5.89
C LEU A 95 2.97 -9.93 5.58
N TRP A 96 3.30 -10.73 6.59
CA TRP A 96 4.09 -11.94 6.37
C TRP A 96 3.43 -12.90 5.37
N GLN A 97 2.13 -13.15 5.49
CA GLN A 97 1.38 -13.99 4.54
C GLN A 97 1.39 -13.42 3.12
N VAL A 98 1.22 -12.11 2.97
CA VAL A 98 1.24 -11.43 1.67
C VAL A 98 2.64 -11.49 1.05
N LEU A 99 3.69 -11.24 1.84
CA LEU A 99 5.08 -11.34 1.40
C LEU A 99 5.43 -12.77 0.97
N GLU A 100 4.92 -13.79 1.68
CA GLU A 100 5.08 -15.19 1.29
C GLU A 100 4.33 -15.54 0.00
N ALA A 101 3.12 -15.01 -0.18
CA ALA A 101 2.31 -15.26 -1.38
C ALA A 101 2.87 -14.57 -2.64
N ILE A 102 3.45 -13.37 -2.50
CA ILE A 102 3.98 -12.58 -3.61
C ILE A 102 5.45 -12.91 -3.90
N GLY A 103 6.25 -13.10 -2.85
CA GLY A 103 7.71 -13.12 -2.91
C GLY A 103 8.34 -14.42 -3.42
N GLY A 104 7.59 -15.33 -4.04
CA GLY A 104 8.11 -16.56 -4.65
C GLY A 104 8.94 -17.47 -3.73
N GLU A 105 9.51 -18.54 -4.32
CA GLU A 105 10.51 -19.38 -3.65
C GLU A 105 11.93 -18.80 -3.76
N ASP A 106 12.17 -17.92 -4.73
CA ASP A 106 13.47 -17.29 -4.97
C ASP A 106 13.60 -16.00 -4.16
N GLU A 107 14.78 -15.76 -3.56
CA GLU A 107 15.10 -14.53 -2.79
C GLU A 107 15.09 -13.23 -3.63
N GLU A 108 14.63 -13.28 -4.88
CA GLU A 108 14.42 -12.12 -5.72
C GLU A 108 13.29 -11.28 -5.11
N GLY A 109 13.69 -10.15 -4.51
CA GLY A 109 12.73 -9.20 -3.97
C GLY A 109 11.77 -8.70 -5.05
N PHE A 110 10.60 -8.23 -4.63
CA PHE A 110 9.60 -7.69 -5.55
C PHE A 110 9.42 -6.19 -5.36
N ILE A 111 9.20 -5.49 -6.47
CA ILE A 111 9.00 -4.05 -6.51
C ILE A 111 7.50 -3.74 -6.39
N PHE A 112 7.14 -2.79 -5.54
CA PHE A 112 5.74 -2.37 -5.37
C PHE A 112 5.61 -0.88 -5.03
N LYS A 113 4.42 -0.34 -5.26
CA LYS A 113 4.03 0.98 -4.74
C LYS A 113 3.33 0.82 -3.38
N PRO A 114 3.71 1.60 -2.35
CA PRO A 114 3.01 1.62 -1.07
C PRO A 114 1.49 1.69 -1.15
N THR A 115 0.93 2.54 -2.02
CA THR A 115 -0.52 2.62 -2.28
C THR A 115 -1.13 1.29 -2.70
N ARG A 116 -0.46 0.56 -3.60
CA ARG A 116 -0.98 -0.71 -4.12
C ARG A 116 -0.97 -1.81 -3.05
N LEU A 117 0.08 -1.91 -2.24
CA LEU A 117 0.15 -2.90 -1.17
C LEU A 117 -0.77 -2.54 0.00
N ALA A 118 -0.88 -1.25 0.36
CA ALA A 118 -1.81 -0.80 1.41
C ALA A 118 -3.26 -1.10 1.00
N ARG A 119 -3.57 -0.85 -0.27
CA ARG A 119 -4.86 -1.20 -0.87
C ARG A 119 -5.12 -2.70 -0.82
N LEU A 120 -4.17 -3.53 -1.26
CA LEU A 120 -4.29 -4.99 -1.20
C LEU A 120 -4.62 -5.48 0.22
N ILE A 121 -3.89 -5.00 1.23
CA ILE A 121 -4.08 -5.39 2.64
C ILE A 121 -5.46 -4.93 3.15
N ARG A 122 -5.85 -3.70 2.83
CA ARG A 122 -7.13 -3.14 3.24
C ARG A 122 -8.31 -3.87 2.62
N GLU A 123 -8.18 -4.26 1.36
CA GLU A 123 -9.28 -4.75 0.53
C GLU A 123 -9.46 -6.26 0.62
N GLU A 124 -8.38 -7.04 0.58
CA GLU A 124 -8.42 -8.50 0.63
C GLU A 124 -8.47 -9.04 2.06
N TYR A 125 -7.78 -8.37 3.00
CA TYR A 125 -7.64 -8.83 4.38
C TYR A 125 -8.46 -8.00 5.40
N ASN A 126 -9.22 -7.01 4.92
CA ASN A 126 -10.10 -6.16 5.74
C ASN A 126 -9.38 -5.49 6.93
N VAL A 127 -8.10 -5.12 6.75
CA VAL A 127 -7.30 -4.46 7.77
C VAL A 127 -7.23 -2.96 7.54
N ARG A 128 -7.45 -2.19 8.61
CA ARG A 128 -7.28 -0.74 8.57
C ARG A 128 -5.79 -0.42 8.45
N SER A 129 -5.36 -0.10 7.24
CA SER A 129 -4.01 0.34 6.96
C SER A 129 -4.03 1.52 6.00
N SER A 130 -3.37 2.61 6.40
CA SER A 130 -2.95 3.66 5.47
C SER A 130 -1.60 3.30 4.86
N GLU A 131 -1.23 4.01 3.80
CA GLU A 131 0.05 3.87 3.14
C GLU A 131 1.21 4.13 4.10
N LEU A 132 1.09 5.16 4.95
CA LEU A 132 2.08 5.43 6.00
C LEU A 132 2.11 4.34 7.08
N SER A 133 0.95 3.87 7.55
CA SER A 133 0.89 2.77 8.53
C SER A 133 1.56 1.50 8.01
N LEU A 134 1.34 1.17 6.73
CA LEU A 134 2.00 0.07 6.06
C LEU A 134 3.52 0.25 6.05
N LEU A 135 4.00 1.41 5.61
CA LEU A 135 5.44 1.72 5.54
C LEU A 135 6.11 1.59 6.91
N LEU A 136 5.46 2.09 7.97
CA LEU A 136 5.94 1.98 9.34
C LEU A 136 5.98 0.52 9.82
N ALA A 137 4.95 -0.28 9.49
CA ALA A 137 4.94 -1.70 9.81
C ALA A 137 6.05 -2.46 9.07
N LEU A 138 6.31 -2.13 7.80
CA LEU A 138 7.42 -2.69 7.03
C LEU A 138 8.78 -2.31 7.64
N SER A 139 8.96 -1.07 8.12
CA SER A 139 10.19 -0.66 8.82
C SER A 139 10.44 -1.46 10.10
N ILE A 140 9.39 -1.80 10.85
CA ILE A 140 9.51 -2.69 12.01
C ILE A 140 10.00 -4.09 11.59
N LEU A 141 9.47 -4.63 10.48
CA LEU A 141 9.93 -5.92 9.96
C LEU A 141 11.38 -5.85 9.47
N GLU A 142 11.78 -4.75 8.85
CA GLU A 142 13.16 -4.53 8.40
C GLU A 142 14.14 -4.48 9.57
N GLU A 143 13.84 -3.70 10.61
CA GLU A 143 14.67 -3.60 11.81
C GLU A 143 14.76 -4.93 12.57
N ALA A 144 13.73 -5.77 12.48
CA ALA A 144 13.75 -7.12 13.02
C ALA A 144 14.49 -8.14 12.14
N GLY A 145 15.05 -7.70 11.00
CA GLY A 145 15.80 -8.54 10.07
C GLY A 145 14.94 -9.48 9.21
N LEU A 146 13.62 -9.26 9.16
CA LEU A 146 12.68 -10.12 8.44
C LEU A 146 12.53 -9.74 6.97
N VAL A 147 12.78 -8.47 6.64
CA VAL A 147 12.79 -7.97 5.27
C VAL A 147 13.94 -6.99 5.08
N LYS A 148 14.29 -6.69 3.84
CA LYS A 148 15.09 -5.52 3.48
C LYS A 148 14.24 -4.62 2.59
N LEU A 149 14.22 -3.33 2.88
CA LEU A 149 13.52 -2.33 2.10
C LEU A 149 14.56 -1.49 1.35
N MET A 150 14.36 -1.32 0.05
CA MET A 150 15.16 -0.39 -0.75
C MET A 150 14.22 0.51 -1.52
N LEU A 151 14.44 1.82 -1.42
CA LEU A 151 13.76 2.80 -2.25
C LEU A 151 14.40 2.78 -3.64
N GLU A 152 13.58 2.55 -4.65
CA GLU A 152 14.03 2.50 -6.04
C GLU A 152 14.41 3.89 -6.56
N GLU A 153 15.08 3.94 -7.72
CA GLU A 153 15.57 5.18 -8.33
C GLU A 153 14.45 6.21 -8.60
N ASP A 154 13.21 5.75 -8.79
CA ASP A 154 12.06 6.61 -9.02
C ASP A 154 11.55 7.32 -7.74
N ALA A 155 12.09 6.98 -6.57
CA ALA A 155 11.70 7.48 -5.26
C ALA A 155 10.19 7.33 -4.93
N THR A 156 9.48 6.45 -5.64
CA THR A 156 8.05 6.19 -5.47
C THR A 156 7.72 4.71 -5.28
N THR A 157 8.66 3.82 -5.59
CA THR A 157 8.51 2.37 -5.41
C THR A 157 9.52 1.83 -4.41
N LEU A 158 9.14 0.74 -3.77
CA LEU A 158 9.99 0.01 -2.82
C LEU A 158 10.22 -1.39 -3.35
N LEU A 159 11.46 -1.84 -3.24
CA LEU A 159 11.85 -3.23 -3.35
C LEU A 159 11.83 -3.86 -1.96
N ILE A 160 11.08 -4.94 -1.78
CA ILE A 160 11.12 -5.78 -0.58
C ILE A 160 11.78 -7.09 -0.94
N SER A 161 12.83 -7.45 -0.21
CA SER A 161 13.37 -8.82 -0.21
C SER A 161 13.20 -9.44 1.17
N LYS A 162 12.94 -10.76 1.22
CA LYS A 162 12.83 -11.49 2.49
C LYS A 162 14.22 -11.63 3.11
N GLY A 163 14.31 -11.41 4.42
CA GLY A 163 15.50 -11.70 5.20
C GLY A 163 15.37 -13.08 5.87
N ILE A 164 16.47 -13.83 5.92
CA ILE A 164 16.56 -15.01 6.80
C ILE A 164 17.01 -14.49 8.17
N PRO A 165 16.18 -14.54 9.22
CA PRO A 165 16.58 -14.04 10.53
C PRO A 165 17.72 -14.90 11.09
N GLU A 166 18.84 -14.26 11.47
CA GLU A 166 19.96 -14.94 12.15
C GLU A 166 19.57 -15.46 13.56
N GLU A 167 18.57 -14.83 14.18
CA GLU A 167 18.00 -15.23 15.47
C GLU A 167 16.72 -16.07 15.31
N SER A 168 16.56 -17.08 16.17
CA SER A 168 15.41 -17.99 16.16
C SER A 168 14.05 -17.36 16.45
N LYS A 169 13.98 -16.08 16.86
CA LYS A 169 12.71 -15.37 17.09
C LYS A 169 12.84 -13.85 16.88
N PRO A 170 12.15 -13.26 15.89
CA PRO A 170 12.21 -11.82 15.65
C PRO A 170 11.58 -11.02 16.81
N ARG A 171 12.21 -9.90 17.17
CA ARG A 171 11.80 -9.05 18.30
C ARG A 171 11.22 -7.72 17.84
N LEU A 172 10.02 -7.77 17.24
CA LEU A 172 9.37 -6.57 16.67
C LEU A 172 9.23 -5.42 17.68
N ARG A 173 8.95 -5.72 18.95
CA ARG A 173 8.73 -4.72 20.01
C ARG A 173 9.99 -4.01 20.49
N GLU A 174 11.16 -4.53 20.16
CA GLU A 174 12.45 -3.94 20.55
C GLU A 174 13.02 -3.03 19.44
N THR A 175 12.31 -2.93 18.31
CA THR A 175 12.71 -2.07 17.18
C THR A 175 12.54 -0.59 17.51
N GLY A 176 13.43 0.26 17.01
CA GLY A 176 13.38 1.71 17.18
C GLY A 176 12.11 2.31 16.58
N THR A 177 11.62 1.82 15.44
CA THR A 177 10.32 2.25 14.91
C THR A 177 9.17 1.92 15.87
N TRP A 178 9.16 0.71 16.45
CA TRP A 178 8.13 0.34 17.43
C TRP A 178 8.16 1.25 18.65
N LEU A 179 9.34 1.43 19.24
CA LEU A 179 9.53 2.26 20.44
C LEU A 179 9.14 3.72 20.18
N LEU A 180 9.48 4.26 19.02
CA LEU A 180 9.09 5.63 18.64
C LEU A 180 7.58 5.74 18.45
N LEU A 181 6.93 4.78 17.80
CA LEU A 181 5.47 4.77 17.66
C LEU A 181 4.76 4.64 19.02
N GLU A 182 5.31 3.85 19.95
CA GLU A 182 4.79 3.74 21.31
C GLU A 182 4.83 5.10 22.04
N GLN A 183 5.97 5.81 21.96
CA GLN A 183 6.12 7.14 22.54
C GLN A 183 5.16 8.17 21.93
N CYS A 184 4.86 8.04 20.65
CA CYS A 184 4.01 8.96 19.91
C CYS A 184 2.51 8.60 19.95
N GLY A 185 2.11 7.50 20.62
CA GLY A 185 0.71 7.03 20.57
C GLY A 185 0.28 6.50 19.19
N GLY A 186 1.24 6.16 18.33
CA GLY A 186 1.03 5.62 17.00
C GLY A 186 0.68 4.12 16.98
N LEU A 187 0.87 3.41 18.09
CA LEU A 187 0.42 2.02 18.24
C LEU A 187 -1.01 1.97 18.81
N ARG A 188 -1.85 1.12 18.23
CA ARG A 188 -3.22 0.87 18.69
C ARG A 188 -3.43 -0.62 18.92
N GLU A 189 -4.14 -0.95 20.00
CA GLU A 189 -4.67 -2.30 20.29
C GLU A 189 -6.08 -2.47 19.73
#